data_AF-A0A927TTW0-F1
#
_entry.id   AF-A0A927TTW0-F1
#
_cell.length_a   1.000
_cell.length_b   1.000
_cell.length_c   1.000
_cell.angle_alpha   90.00
_cell.angle_beta   90.00
_cell.angle_gamma   90.00
#
_symmetry.space_group_name_H-M   'P 1'
#
loop_
_entity.id
_entity.type
_entity.pdbx_description
1 polymer ?
#
loop_
_entity_poly.entity_id
_entity_poly.type
_entity_poly.pdbx_seq_one_letter_code
_entity_poly.pdbx_strand_id
1 'polypeptide(L)'
;MTDTTDANKKVLAKIGIEVGKGNKLELDEETLRKADIGTLKMLFTGYNSFADKVSMKARSISAASSKAGVTYTSDGKYNDVVSKLVSKKVNKEV
;
A
#
# COMPACT_ATOMS: atom_id res chain seq x y z
N MET A 1 6.97 1.67 -2.28
CA MET A 1 5.99 2.15 -3.29
C MET A 1 6.73 2.76 -4.48
N THR A 2 7.85 3.44 -4.23
CA THR A 2 8.84 3.87 -5.23
C THR A 2 9.23 2.77 -6.22
N ASP A 3 9.56 1.55 -5.77
CA ASP A 3 9.98 0.48 -6.69
C ASP A 3 8.91 0.11 -7.74
N THR A 4 7.64 0.13 -7.34
CA THR A 4 6.51 -0.12 -8.25
C THR A 4 6.33 1.03 -9.24
N THR A 5 6.53 2.26 -8.79
CA THR A 5 6.48 3.46 -9.65
C THR A 5 7.66 3.51 -10.61
N ASP A 6 8.86 3.19 -10.15
CA ASP A 6 10.09 3.17 -10.97
C ASP A 6 10.01 2.11 -12.08
N ALA A 7 9.50 0.91 -11.76
CA ALA A 7 9.28 -0.13 -12.75
C ALA A 7 8.28 0.29 -13.85
N ASN A 8 7.34 1.18 -13.54
CA ASN A 8 6.32 1.67 -14.49
C ASN A 8 6.64 3.07 -15.04
N LYS A 9 7.77 3.68 -14.65
CA LYS A 9 8.13 5.09 -14.96
C LYS A 9 8.05 5.41 -16.44
N LYS A 10 8.53 4.50 -17.30
CA LYS A 10 8.50 4.70 -18.76
C LYS A 10 7.08 4.75 -19.33
N VAL A 11 6.14 3.98 -18.78
CA VAL A 11 4.75 3.94 -19.25
C VAL A 11 3.95 5.07 -18.61
N LEU A 12 4.25 5.43 -17.36
CA LEU A 12 3.71 6.61 -16.68
C LEU A 12 4.08 7.91 -17.42
N ALA A 13 5.33 8.06 -17.84
CA ALA A 13 5.75 9.23 -18.61
C ALA A 13 5.01 9.36 -19.96
N LYS A 14 4.70 8.23 -20.61
CA LYS A 14 3.92 8.20 -21.86
C LYS A 14 2.48 8.72 -21.70
N ILE A 15 1.94 8.67 -20.48
CA ILE A 15 0.61 9.20 -20.18
C ILE A 15 0.68 10.55 -19.45
N GLY A 16 1.85 11.20 -19.43
CA GLY A 16 2.04 12.52 -18.82
C GLY A 16 2.21 12.48 -17.29
N ILE A 17 2.55 11.34 -16.70
CA ILE A 17 2.83 11.23 -15.26
C ILE A 17 4.32 10.97 -15.03
N GLU A 18 5.00 11.88 -14.33
CA GLU A 18 6.42 11.76 -14.04
C GLU A 18 6.71 11.80 -12.54
N VAL A 19 7.87 11.24 -12.16
CA VAL A 19 8.37 11.33 -10.78
C VAL A 19 9.26 12.56 -10.68
N GLY A 20 8.70 13.63 -10.15
CA GLY A 20 9.36 14.90 -9.90
C GLY A 20 10.24 14.90 -8.66
N LYS A 21 10.69 16.10 -8.25
CA LYS A 21 11.61 16.26 -7.13
C LYS A 21 10.96 15.82 -5.81
N GLY A 22 11.69 15.04 -5.02
CA GLY A 22 11.19 14.55 -3.73
C GLY A 22 10.17 13.42 -3.84
N ASN A 23 10.23 12.61 -4.91
CA ASN A 23 9.34 11.46 -5.15
C ASN A 23 7.85 11.83 -5.28
N LYS A 24 7.55 13.06 -5.69
CA LYS A 24 6.19 13.51 -5.98
C LYS A 24 5.82 13.15 -7.41
N LEU A 25 4.55 12.86 -7.63
CA LEU A 25 4.03 12.68 -8.99
C LEU A 25 3.68 14.05 -9.55
N GLU A 26 4.25 14.36 -10.70
CA GLU A 26 3.94 15.57 -11.49
C GLU A 26 3.12 15.16 -12.70
N LEU A 27 2.16 16.01 -13.07
CA LEU A 27 1.22 15.75 -14.15
C LEU A 27 1.41 16.78 -15.25
N ASP A 28 1.66 16.29 -16.46
CA ASP A 28 1.53 17.04 -17.71
C ASP A 28 0.11 16.83 -18.27
N GLU A 29 -0.73 17.85 -18.12
CA GLU A 29 -2.12 17.82 -18.58
C GLU A 29 -2.25 17.65 -20.09
N GLU A 30 -1.35 18.23 -20.89
CA GLU A 30 -1.42 18.12 -22.34
C GLU A 30 -1.14 16.70 -22.80
N THR A 31 -0.08 16.10 -22.24
CA THR A 31 0.30 14.72 -22.54
C THR A 31 -0.75 13.74 -22.02
N LEU A 32 -1.33 13.98 -20.84
CA LEU A 32 -2.41 13.14 -20.31
C LEU A 32 -3.67 13.17 -21.19
N ARG A 33 -4.07 14.36 -21.70
CA ARG A 33 -5.25 14.48 -22.58
C ARG A 33 -5.06 13.78 -23.93
N LYS A 34 -3.82 13.74 -24.43
CA LYS A 34 -3.45 13.06 -25.69
C LYS A 34 -3.15 11.58 -25.48
N ALA A 35 -3.02 11.13 -24.24
CA ALA A 35 -2.66 9.76 -23.91
C ALA A 35 -3.71 8.76 -24.40
N ASP A 36 -3.25 7.59 -24.81
CA ASP A 36 -4.13 6.51 -25.23
C ASP A 36 -4.95 5.97 -24.04
N ILE A 37 -6.27 5.92 -24.22
CA ILE A 37 -7.23 5.43 -23.20
C ILE A 37 -6.98 3.95 -22.89
N GLY A 38 -6.53 3.15 -23.87
CA GLY A 38 -6.16 1.75 -23.64
C GLY A 38 -5.00 1.62 -22.65
N THR A 39 -3.99 2.47 -22.80
CA THR A 39 -2.82 2.56 -21.92
C THR A 39 -3.22 3.03 -20.51
N LEU A 40 -4.09 4.03 -20.41
CA LEU A 40 -4.65 4.48 -19.13
C LEU A 40 -5.42 3.35 -18.41
N LYS A 41 -6.27 2.63 -19.14
CA LYS A 41 -6.99 1.48 -18.60
C LYS A 41 -6.03 0.39 -18.14
N MET A 42 -5.03 0.03 -18.93
CA MET A 42 -4.05 -0.99 -18.56
C MET A 42 -3.25 -0.61 -17.29
N LEU A 43 -2.93 0.66 -17.10
CA LEU A 43 -2.17 1.13 -15.93
C LEU A 43 -3.02 1.27 -14.67
N PHE A 44 -4.24 1.80 -14.78
CA PHE A 44 -5.07 2.15 -13.63
C PHE A 44 -6.22 1.19 -13.36
N THR A 45 -6.50 0.28 -14.29
CA THR A 45 -7.61 -0.66 -14.17
C THR A 45 -7.16 -2.08 -14.51
N GLY A 46 -7.83 -3.07 -13.96
CA GLY A 46 -7.53 -4.48 -14.19
C GLY A 46 -6.49 -5.08 -13.23
N TYR A 47 -6.38 -6.40 -13.31
CA TYR A 47 -5.55 -7.22 -12.44
C TYR A 47 -4.06 -7.00 -12.71
N ASN A 48 -3.25 -6.88 -11.66
CA ASN A 48 -1.79 -6.68 -11.74
C ASN A 48 -1.37 -5.36 -12.43
N SER A 49 -2.32 -4.45 -12.61
CA SER A 49 -2.08 -3.08 -13.06
C SER A 49 -1.25 -2.28 -12.03
N PHE A 50 -0.75 -1.12 -12.43
CA PHE A 50 0.04 -0.27 -11.53
C PHE A 50 -0.79 0.12 -10.29
N ALA A 51 -2.02 0.60 -10.49
CA ALA A 51 -2.92 0.97 -9.39
C ALA A 51 -3.26 -0.23 -8.49
N ASP A 52 -3.47 -1.42 -9.06
CA ASP A 52 -3.75 -2.64 -8.30
C ASP A 52 -2.58 -3.00 -7.39
N LYS A 53 -1.34 -3.03 -7.90
CA LYS A 53 -0.13 -3.31 -7.11
C LYS A 53 0.07 -2.31 -5.96
N VAL A 54 -0.14 -1.02 -6.24
CA VAL A 54 -0.09 0.03 -5.21
C VAL A 54 -1.16 -0.21 -4.14
N SER A 55 -2.38 -0.55 -4.55
CA SER A 55 -3.49 -0.86 -3.63
C SER A 55 -3.21 -2.09 -2.77
N MET A 56 -2.63 -3.15 -3.35
CA MET A 56 -2.24 -4.37 -2.63
C MET A 56 -1.19 -4.06 -1.57
N LYS A 57 -0.17 -3.28 -1.91
CA LYS A 57 0.86 -2.87 -0.96
C LYS A 57 0.27 -1.99 0.15
N ALA A 58 -0.63 -1.06 -0.19
CA ALA A 58 -1.33 -0.23 0.80
C ALA A 58 -2.19 -1.07 1.75
N ARG A 59 -2.95 -2.03 1.22
CA ARG A 59 -3.73 -3.00 2.03
C ARG A 59 -2.85 -3.81 2.96
N SER A 60 -1.70 -4.29 2.48
CA SER A 60 -0.73 -5.02 3.31
C SER A 60 -0.20 -4.17 4.47
N ILE A 61 0.13 -2.90 4.20
CA ILE A 61 0.56 -1.94 5.23
C ILE A 61 -0.57 -1.70 6.24
N SER A 62 -1.79 -1.43 5.75
CA SER A 62 -2.97 -1.25 6.59
C SER A 62 -3.24 -2.47 7.47
N ALA A 63 -3.21 -3.68 6.92
CA ALA A 63 -3.40 -4.91 7.66
C ALA A 63 -2.32 -5.14 8.73
N ALA A 64 -1.06 -4.82 8.44
CA ALA A 64 0.03 -4.89 9.42
C ALA A 64 -0.15 -3.86 10.53
N SER A 65 -0.53 -2.63 10.19
CA SER A 65 -0.82 -1.57 11.15
C SER A 65 -2.00 -1.92 12.06
N SER A 66 -3.09 -2.46 11.52
CA SER A 66 -4.25 -2.89 12.31
C SER A 66 -3.89 -4.02 13.28
N LYS A 67 -2.94 -4.90 12.95
CA LYS A 67 -2.47 -5.98 13.84
C LYS A 67 -1.56 -5.48 14.96
N ALA A 68 -0.78 -4.42 14.74
CA ALA A 68 0.10 -3.86 15.75
C ALA A 68 -0.67 -3.35 16.99
N GLY A 69 -1.83 -2.70 16.78
CA GLY A 69 -2.69 -2.22 17.87
C GLY A 69 -3.43 -3.30 18.66
N VAL A 70 -3.44 -4.56 18.19
CA VAL A 70 -4.12 -5.67 18.88
C VAL A 70 -3.21 -6.31 19.93
N THR A 71 -1.89 -6.13 19.82
CA THR A 71 -0.93 -6.85 20.66
C THR A 71 -0.56 -6.05 21.91
N TYR A 72 -0.26 -4.75 21.76
CA TYR A 72 0.15 -3.87 22.85
C TYR A 72 -0.73 -2.62 22.94
N THR A 73 -1.00 -2.14 24.16
CA THR A 73 -1.63 -0.84 24.43
C THR A 73 -0.61 0.29 24.29
N SER A 74 -1.07 1.55 24.30
CA SER A 74 -0.20 2.73 24.25
C SER A 74 0.82 2.80 25.39
N ASP A 75 0.57 2.09 26.50
CA ASP A 75 1.47 2.00 27.65
C ASP A 75 2.45 0.82 27.57
N GLY A 76 2.53 0.13 26.43
CA GLY A 76 3.43 -1.02 26.20
C GLY A 76 2.99 -2.32 26.87
N LYS A 77 1.78 -2.39 27.46
CA LYS A 77 1.23 -3.61 28.06
C LYS A 77 0.51 -4.46 27.02
N TYR A 78 0.41 -5.77 27.22
CA TYR A 78 -0.42 -6.61 26.36
C TYR A 78 -1.89 -6.19 26.41
N ASN A 79 -2.54 -6.15 25.24
CA ASN A 79 -3.97 -5.89 25.14
C ASN A 79 -4.78 -6.97 25.88
N ASP A 80 -5.94 -6.62 26.43
CA ASP A 80 -6.77 -7.47 27.31
C ASP A 80 -7.09 -8.84 26.69
N VAL A 81 -7.38 -8.89 25.38
CA VAL A 81 -7.63 -10.14 24.65
C VAL A 81 -6.41 -11.06 24.64
N VAL A 82 -5.21 -10.50 24.44
CA VAL A 82 -3.94 -11.25 24.42
C VAL A 82 -3.54 -11.66 25.84
N SER A 83 -3.68 -10.76 26.81
CA SER A 83 -3.45 -11.05 28.23
C SER A 83 -4.31 -12.23 28.71
N LYS A 84 -5.61 -12.25 28.37
CA LYS A 84 -6.51 -13.37 28.70
C LYS A 84 -6.12 -14.70 28.06
N LEU A 85 -5.61 -14.67 26.83
CA LEU A 85 -5.12 -15.86 26.11
C LEU A 85 -3.84 -16.43 26.75
N VAL A 86 -2.88 -15.57 27.11
CA VAL A 86 -1.64 -15.97 27.78
C VAL A 86 -1.95 -16.54 29.16
N SER A 87 -2.77 -15.85 29.96
CA SER A 87 -3.18 -16.33 31.29
C SER A 87 -3.91 -17.67 31.22
N LYS A 88 -4.74 -17.92 30.20
CA LYS A 88 -5.41 -19.21 30.00
C LYS A 88 -4.46 -20.36 29.67
N LYS A 89 -3.34 -20.10 28.98
CA LYS A 89 -2.33 -21.13 28.70
C LYS A 89 -1.51 -21.45 29.94
N VAL A 90 -1.09 -20.44 30.69
CA VAL A 90 -0.31 -20.62 31.93
C VAL A 90 -1.11 -21.43 32.96
N ASN A 91 -2.43 -21.18 33.07
CA ASN A 91 -3.27 -21.87 34.04
C ASN A 91 -3.70 -23.30 33.61
N LYS A 92 -3.21 -23.79 32.48
CA LYS A 92 -3.48 -25.15 31.97
C LYS A 92 -2.28 -26.10 32.11
N GLU A 93 -1.12 -25.61 32.53
CA GLU A 93 0.10 -26.39 32.78
C GLU A 93 0.33 -26.66 34.28
N VAL A 94 -0.72 -26.63 35.10
CA VAL A 94 -0.70 -27.04 36.52
C VAL A 94 -1.64 -28.21 36.74
#